data_AF-Q96TV6-F1
#
_entry.id   AF-Q96TV6-F1
#
_cell.length_a   1.000
_cell.length_b   1.000
_cell.length_c   1.000
_cell.angle_alpha   90.00
_cell.angle_beta   90.00
_cell.angle_gamma   90.00
#
_symmetry.space_group_name_H-M   'P 1'
#
loop_
_entity.id
_entity.type
_entity.pdbx_description
1 polymer ?
#
loop_
_entity_poly.entity_id
_entity_poly.type
_entity_poly.pdbx_seq_one_letter_code
_entity_poly.pdbx_strand_id
1 'polypeptide(L)' 'MGAYKYVGELYKKKQSDVLRFLLRVRCWEYRQLNVIHRASRPSRPDKARRLGYKPSKATLSTAF' A
#
# COMPACT_ATOMS: atom_id res chain seq x y z
N MET A 1 17.47 13.08 1.86
CA MET A 1 16.78 12.19 0.89
C MET A 1 16.16 11.03 1.66
N GLY A 2 14.85 10.98 1.83
CA GLY A 2 14.20 9.96 2.67
C GLY A 2 13.76 8.73 1.88
N ALA A 3 13.71 7.56 2.54
CA ALA A 3 13.26 6.29 1.95
C ALA A 3 11.90 6.41 1.22
N TYR A 4 10.99 7.26 1.71
CA TYR A 4 9.69 7.51 1.09
C TYR A 4 9.76 8.13 -0.30
N LYS A 5 10.83 8.87 -0.63
CA LYS A 5 11.02 9.44 -1.98
C LYS A 5 11.27 8.33 -3.01
N TYR A 6 12.14 7.37 -2.68
CA TYR A 6 12.43 6.21 -3.53
C TYR A 6 11.20 5.33 -3.74
N VAL A 7 10.45 5.07 -2.67
CA VAL A 7 9.18 4.33 -2.76
C VAL A 7 8.19 5.07 -3.67
N GLY A 8 8.08 6.40 -3.53
CA GLY A 8 7.23 7.23 -4.39
C GLY A 8 7.63 7.18 -5.87
N GLU A 9 8.93 7.20 -6.17
CA GLU A 9 9.45 7.10 -7.54
C GLU A 9 9.25 5.71 -8.14
N LEU A 10 9.44 4.65 -7.34
CA LEU A 10 9.18 3.27 -7.74
C LEU A 10 7.71 3.11 -8.16
N TYR A 11 6.76 3.61 -7.36
CA TYR A 11 5.32 3.56 -7.66
C TYR A 11 4.86 4.42 -8.84
N LYS A 12 5.68 5.35 -9.34
CA LYS A 12 5.40 6.04 -10.62
C LYS A 12 5.61 5.10 -11.81
N LYS A 13 6.54 4.14 -11.71
CA LYS A 13 6.87 3.17 -12.78
C LYS A 13 6.11 1.84 -12.64
N LYS A 14 4.78 1.89 -12.70
CA LYS A 14 3.90 0.71 -12.49
C LYS A 14 4.11 -0.46 -13.46
N GLN A 15 4.67 -0.20 -14.64
CA GLN A 15 4.94 -1.24 -15.64
C GLN A 15 6.22 -2.03 -15.37
N SER A 16 7.08 -1.56 -14.46
CA SER A 16 8.30 -2.30 -14.08
C SER A 16 7.97 -3.70 -13.61
N ASP A 17 8.81 -4.68 -13.97
CA ASP A 17 8.59 -6.09 -13.67
C ASP A 17 8.44 -6.34 -12.16
N VAL A 18 9.18 -5.61 -11.34
CA VAL A 18 9.11 -5.66 -9.88
C VAL A 18 7.71 -5.30 -9.37
N LEU A 19 7.15 -4.17 -9.82
CA LEU A 19 5.81 -3.77 -9.40
C LEU A 19 4.73 -4.66 -9.99
N ARG A 20 4.91 -5.11 -11.23
CA ARG A 20 3.96 -6.00 -11.90
C ARG A 20 3.88 -7.35 -11.20
N PHE A 21 5.02 -7.90 -10.77
CA PHE A 21 5.09 -9.10 -9.95
C PHE A 21 4.40 -8.90 -8.60
N LEU A 22 4.76 -7.85 -7.86
CA LEU A 22 4.19 -7.56 -6.54
C LEU A 22 2.66 -7.36 -6.59
N LEU A 23 2.16 -6.60 -7.57
CA LEU A 23 0.72 -6.36 -7.73
C LEU A 23 -0.03 -7.62 -8.12
N ARG A 24 0.58 -8.53 -8.90
CA ARG A 24 -0.04 -9.79 -9.29
C ARG A 24 -0.23 -10.71 -8.08
N VAL A 25 0.80 -10.85 -7.24
CA VAL A 25 0.72 -11.65 -6.01
C VAL A 25 -0.33 -11.07 -5.06
N ARG A 26 -0.31 -9.75 -4.82
CA ARG A 26 -1.30 -9.12 -3.93
C ARG A 26 -2.74 -9.19 -4.45
N CYS A 27 -2.95 -9.07 -5.76
CA CYS A 27 -4.28 -9.23 -6.35
C CYS A 27 -4.82 -10.66 -6.17
N TRP A 28 -3.94 -11.66 -6.13
CA TRP A 28 -4.34 -13.02 -5.79
C TRP A 28 -4.74 -13.13 -4.31
N GLU A 29 -3.94 -12.59 -3.39
CA GLU A 29 -4.26 -12.57 -1.95
C GLU A 29 -5.59 -11.86 -1.66
N TYR A 30 -5.82 -10.68 -2.27
CA TYR A 30 -7.05 -9.91 -2.09
C TYR A 30 -8.30 -10.60 -2.63
N ARG A 31 -8.16 -11.52 -3.60
CA ARG A 31 -9.28 -12.33 -4.09
C ARG A 31 -9.70 -13.45 -3.15
N GLN A 32 -8.82 -13.87 -2.25
CA GLN A 32 -9.14 -14.87 -1.22
C GLN A 32 -9.79 -14.26 0.02
N LEU A 33 -9.70 -12.94 0.19
CA LEU A 33 -10.27 -12.22 1.32
C LEU A 33 -11.73 -11.82 1.07
N ASN A 34 -12.46 -11.56 2.15
CA ASN A 34 -13.84 -11.05 2.09
C ASN A 34 -13.89 -9.70 1.37
N VAL A 35 -15.05 -9.40 0.76
CA VAL A 35 -15.30 -8.17 -0.02
C VAL A 35 -14.90 -6.90 0.73
N ILE A 36 -15.12 -6.86 2.04
CA ILE A 36 -14.65 -5.80 2.93
C ILE A 36 -13.87 -6.46 4.06
N HIS A 37 -12.58 -6.11 4.17
CA HIS A 37 -11.73 -6.57 5.27
C HIS A 37 -10.97 -5.38 5.87
N ARG A 38 -10.64 -5.49 7.16
CA ARG A 38 -9.87 -4.47 7.88
C ARG A 38 -8.39 -4.77 7.80
N ALA A 39 -7.62 -3.85 7.23
CA ALA A 39 -6.16 -3.96 7.20
C ALA A 39 -5.54 -3.45 8.51
N SER A 40 -4.58 -4.19 9.06
CA SER A 40 -3.82 -3.79 10.25
C SER A 40 -2.83 -2.65 9.96
N ARG A 41 -2.30 -2.60 8.74
CA ARG A 41 -1.32 -1.61 8.28
C ARG A 41 -1.60 -1.23 6.83
N PRO A 42 -1.35 0.03 6.43
CA PRO A 42 -1.56 0.44 5.05
C PRO A 42 -0.57 -0.27 4.12
N SER A 43 -1.07 -0.81 3.01
CA SER A 43 -0.25 -1.42 1.96
C SER A 43 0.77 -0.47 1.35
N ARG A 44 0.48 0.84 1.40
CA ARG A 44 1.34 1.93 0.88
C ARG A 44 1.51 3.05 1.91
N PRO A 45 2.54 2.97 2.78
CA PRO A 45 2.76 3.96 3.83
C PRO A 45 3.17 5.34 3.28
N ASP A 46 3.81 5.40 2.11
CA ASP A 46 4.18 6.63 1.39
C ASP A 46 2.93 7.44 1.02
N LYS A 47 1.96 6.79 0.38
CA LYS A 47 0.72 7.42 -0.09
C LYS A 47 -0.20 7.74 1.08
N ALA A 48 -0.33 6.81 2.03
CA ALA A 48 -1.17 7.00 3.21
C ALA A 48 -0.75 8.25 3.99
N ARG A 49 0.56 8.43 4.24
CA ARG A 49 1.05 9.61 4.97
C ARG A 49 0.77 10.92 4.23
N ARG A 50 0.89 10.94 2.90
CA ARG A 50 0.51 12.12 2.10
C ARG A 50 -0.99 12.43 2.16
N LEU A 51 -1.82 11.41 2.33
CA LEU A 51 -3.26 11.54 2.54
C LEU A 51 -3.64 11.89 3.99
N GLY A 52 -2.65 12.18 4.85
CA GLY A 52 -2.89 12.57 6.25
C GLY A 52 -2.98 11.40 7.22
N TYR A 53 -2.69 10.16 6.80
CA TYR A 53 -2.58 9.03 7.72
C TYR A 53 -1.41 9.26 8.69
N LYS A 54 -1.75 9.43 9.96
CA LYS A 54 -0.79 9.43 11.07
C LYS A 54 -0.90 8.09 11.80
N PRO A 55 0.22 7.36 11.99
CA PRO A 55 0.21 6.15 12.78
C PRO A 55 -0.08 6.52 14.23
N SER A 56 -1.32 6.31 14.65
CA SER A 56 -1.75 6.34 16.05
C SER A 56 -2.08 4.90 16.43
N LYS A 57 -1.81 4.52 17.69
CA LYS A 57 -2.14 3.19 18.22
C LYS A 57 -3.63 2.81 18.06
N ALA A 58 -4.49 3.78 17.76
CA ALA A 58 -5.93 3.62 17.59
C ALA A 58 -6.46 3.86 16.15
N THR A 59 -5.66 4.26 15.16
CA THR A 59 -6.18 4.55 13.81
C THR A 59 -6.21 3.32 12.92
N LEU A 60 -7.36 2.67 12.92
CA LEU A 60 -7.72 1.56 12.04
C LEU A 60 -7.87 2.11 10.62
N SER A 61 -6.89 1.88 9.77
CA SER A 61 -7.01 2.28 8.37
C SER A 61 -7.94 1.31 7.63
N THR A 62 -9.22 1.67 7.54
CA THR A 62 -10.07 1.23 6.43
C THR A 62 -9.70 2.04 5.20
N ALA A 63 -8.73 1.54 4.43
CA ALA A 63 -8.46 2.05 3.09
C ALA A 63 -7.70 0.99 2.26
N PHE A 64 -8.27 0.71 1.08
CA PHE A 64 -7.69 -0.03 -0.05
C PHE A 64 -6.31 0.50 -0.47
#